data_AF-A0A2J8TV96-F1
#
_entry.id   AF-A0A2J8TV96-F1
#
_cell.length_a   1.000
_cell.length_b   1.000
_cell.length_c   1.000
_cell.angle_alpha   90.00
_cell.angle_beta   90.00
_cell.angle_gamma   90.00
#
_symmetry.space_group_name_H-M   'P 1'
#
loop_
_entity.id
_entity.type
_entity.pdbx_description
1 polymer ?
#
loop_
_entity_poly.entity_id
_entity_poly.type
_entity_poly.pdbx_seq_one_letter_code
_entity_poly.pdbx_strand_id
1 'polypeptide(L)'
;MKIKNQYLITNCVDKYCVERDNWKRVSPLPLQLACHAVVTVNNKLYVIGGWTPQMDLPDEEPDRLSNKLLQYDPSQDQWSVRAPMKYSKYRFSTAVVNSEIYVLGGIGCVGRDKGQVRKCLDVVEIYNPDGDFWREGPPMPSPLLSLRTNSTNAGAVDGKLYVCGGFHGADRHEVISKEILELDPWENQWNVVAINVLMHDSYDVCLVARMNPRDLIPPPSDLVEEGNEH
;
A
#
# COMPACT_ATOMS: atom_id res chain seq x y z
N MET A 1 -11.57 -15.62 -10.46
CA MET A 1 -12.74 -16.40 -10.97
C MET A 1 -13.63 -16.73 -9.79
N LYS A 2 -14.96 -16.51 -9.86
CA LYS A 2 -15.87 -16.83 -8.76
C LYS A 2 -16.51 -18.20 -9.03
N ILE A 3 -16.29 -19.18 -8.17
CA ILE A 3 -16.90 -20.52 -8.28
C ILE A 3 -17.73 -20.71 -7.01
N LYS A 4 -19.04 -21.00 -7.16
CA LYS A 4 -19.95 -21.28 -6.03
C LYS A 4 -19.85 -20.26 -4.88
N ASN A 5 -19.82 -18.96 -5.20
CA ASN A 5 -19.67 -17.84 -4.26
C ASN A 5 -18.29 -17.57 -3.65
N GLN A 6 -17.26 -18.35 -3.97
CA GLN A 6 -15.89 -18.12 -3.50
C GLN A 6 -15.00 -17.52 -4.61
N TYR A 7 -14.08 -16.63 -4.24
CA TYR A 7 -13.02 -16.21 -5.15
C TYR A 7 -11.94 -17.30 -5.23
N LEU A 8 -11.60 -17.72 -6.44
CA LEU A 8 -10.38 -18.49 -6.67
C LEU A 8 -9.19 -17.54 -6.52
N ILE A 9 -8.60 -17.52 -5.33
CA ILE A 9 -7.45 -16.70 -4.99
C ILE A 9 -6.19 -17.53 -5.25
N THR A 10 -5.27 -17.02 -6.07
CA THR A 10 -4.01 -17.70 -6.36
C THR A 10 -2.93 -17.32 -5.34
N ASN A 11 -1.91 -18.15 -5.23
CA ASN A 11 -0.65 -17.82 -4.56
C ASN A 11 0.51 -17.68 -5.57
N CYS A 12 0.22 -17.72 -6.86
CA CYS A 12 1.21 -17.58 -7.92
C CYS A 12 1.90 -16.21 -7.89
N VAL A 13 3.21 -16.21 -8.14
CA VAL A 13 4.02 -15.00 -8.28
C VAL A 13 4.84 -15.12 -9.55
N ASP A 14 4.73 -14.11 -10.42
CA ASP A 14 5.44 -14.04 -11.68
C ASP A 14 6.31 -12.78 -11.70
N LYS A 15 7.53 -12.93 -12.20
CA LYS A 15 8.51 -11.85 -12.35
C LYS A 15 8.70 -11.57 -13.83
N TYR A 16 8.52 -10.31 -14.23
CA TYR A 16 8.82 -9.84 -15.57
C TYR A 16 10.25 -9.29 -15.64
N CYS A 17 10.99 -9.66 -16.68
CA CYS A 17 12.31 -9.13 -16.98
C CYS A 17 12.22 -8.23 -18.21
N VAL A 18 12.43 -6.92 -18.02
CA VAL A 18 12.36 -5.93 -19.11
C VAL A 18 13.41 -6.20 -20.19
N GLU A 19 14.66 -6.51 -19.80
CA GLU A 19 15.75 -6.78 -20.74
C GLU A 19 15.51 -8.01 -21.63
N ARG A 20 14.79 -9.02 -21.10
CA ARG A 20 14.55 -10.30 -21.79
C ARG A 20 13.13 -10.40 -22.35
N ASP A 21 12.30 -9.39 -22.12
CA ASP A 21 10.88 -9.35 -22.45
C ASP A 21 10.14 -10.67 -22.16
N ASN A 22 10.29 -11.17 -20.93
CA ASN A 22 9.66 -12.42 -20.54
C ASN A 22 9.20 -12.47 -19.09
N TRP A 23 8.19 -13.30 -18.86
CA TRP A 23 7.69 -13.66 -17.55
C TRP A 23 8.32 -14.97 -17.09
N LYS A 24 8.70 -15.04 -15.82
CA LYS A 24 9.15 -16.26 -15.15
C LYS A 24 8.40 -16.43 -13.84
N ARG A 25 7.90 -17.64 -13.58
CA ARG A 25 7.37 -18.04 -12.27
C ARG A 25 8.49 -18.03 -11.24
N VAL A 26 8.23 -17.43 -10.08
CA VAL A 26 9.11 -17.47 -8.90
C VAL A 26 8.42 -18.22 -7.76
N SER A 27 9.08 -18.36 -6.61
CA SER A 27 8.49 -19.01 -5.44
C SER A 27 7.08 -18.44 -5.14
N PRO A 28 6.06 -19.31 -5.01
CA PRO A 28 4.70 -18.85 -4.78
C PRO A 28 4.56 -18.29 -3.36
N LEU A 29 3.56 -17.43 -3.15
CA LEU A 29 3.20 -16.96 -1.83
C LEU A 29 2.89 -18.16 -0.90
N PRO A 30 3.35 -18.11 0.36
CA PRO A 30 2.94 -19.08 1.38
C PRO A 30 1.45 -19.06 1.71
N LEU A 31 0.72 -18.02 1.27
CA LEU A 31 -0.71 -17.85 1.45
C LEU A 31 -1.34 -17.29 0.18
N GLN A 32 -2.50 -17.82 -0.21
CA GLN A 32 -3.32 -17.28 -1.31
C GLN A 32 -3.87 -15.92 -0.88
N LEU A 33 -3.55 -14.85 -1.60
CA LEU A 33 -3.93 -13.49 -1.24
C LEU A 33 -4.47 -12.70 -2.44
N ALA A 34 -5.59 -12.01 -2.23
CA ALA A 34 -6.15 -11.02 -3.15
C ALA A 34 -6.28 -9.64 -2.47
N CYS A 35 -6.21 -8.56 -3.25
CA CYS A 35 -6.31 -7.18 -2.72
C CYS A 35 -5.32 -6.89 -1.56
N HIS A 36 -4.17 -7.56 -1.57
CA HIS A 36 -3.08 -7.30 -0.63
C HIS A 36 -2.29 -6.08 -1.11
N ALA A 37 -1.62 -5.39 -0.19
CA ALA A 37 -0.66 -4.35 -0.55
C ALA A 37 0.73 -4.97 -0.74
N VAL A 38 1.55 -4.33 -1.58
CA VAL A 38 2.95 -4.69 -1.77
C VAL A 38 3.81 -3.44 -1.67
N VAL A 39 4.87 -3.50 -0.87
CA VAL A 39 5.88 -2.43 -0.80
C VAL A 39 7.28 -3.02 -0.90
N THR A 40 8.25 -2.19 -1.28
CA THR A 40 9.67 -2.57 -1.35
C THR A 40 10.43 -1.85 -0.26
N VAL A 41 11.22 -2.59 0.54
CA VAL A 41 12.15 -2.04 1.52
C VAL A 41 13.43 -2.85 1.48
N ASN A 42 14.60 -2.19 1.46
CA ASN A 42 15.92 -2.84 1.49
C ASN A 42 16.05 -4.00 0.46
N ASN A 43 15.63 -3.76 -0.79
CA ASN A 43 15.62 -4.72 -1.91
C ASN A 43 14.76 -5.99 -1.70
N LYS A 44 13.83 -5.96 -0.74
CA LYS A 44 12.90 -7.04 -0.45
C LYS A 44 11.47 -6.57 -0.67
N LEU A 45 10.60 -7.48 -1.11
CA LEU A 45 9.17 -7.20 -1.23
C LEU A 45 8.45 -7.60 0.05
N TYR A 46 7.51 -6.79 0.49
CA TYR A 46 6.65 -7.05 1.63
C TYR A 46 5.20 -7.08 1.15
N VAL A 47 4.54 -8.22 1.31
CA VAL A 47 3.13 -8.46 0.99
C VAL A 47 2.32 -8.40 2.28
N ILE A 48 1.30 -7.54 2.29
CA ILE A 48 0.61 -7.11 3.51
C ILE A 48 -0.89 -7.36 3.36
N GLY A 49 -1.47 -8.07 4.33
CA GLY A 49 -2.91 -8.18 4.50
C GLY A 49 -3.66 -8.75 3.28
N GLY A 50 -4.89 -8.26 3.06
CA GLY A 50 -5.73 -8.67 1.94
C GLY A 50 -6.71 -9.81 2.28
N TRP A 51 -7.39 -10.31 1.25
CA TRP A 51 -8.35 -11.41 1.32
C TRP A 51 -7.65 -12.74 1.17
N THR A 52 -8.01 -13.70 2.01
CA THR A 52 -7.53 -15.08 1.95
C THR A 52 -8.73 -16.04 1.97
N PRO A 53 -8.69 -17.15 1.22
CA PRO A 53 -9.75 -18.16 1.28
C PRO A 53 -9.89 -18.73 2.68
N GLN A 54 -11.11 -19.09 3.06
CA GLN A 54 -11.36 -19.90 4.25
C GLN A 54 -11.00 -21.36 3.97
N MET A 55 -9.98 -21.87 4.67
CA MET A 55 -9.50 -23.25 4.49
C MET A 55 -10.30 -24.29 5.29
N ASP A 56 -10.98 -23.87 6.37
CA ASP A 56 -11.58 -24.80 7.34
C ASP A 56 -13.00 -25.26 6.94
N LEU A 57 -13.81 -24.34 6.40
CA LEU A 57 -15.20 -24.57 5.98
C LEU A 57 -15.47 -23.68 4.76
N PRO A 58 -15.03 -24.09 3.56
CA PRO A 58 -15.11 -23.24 2.36
C PRO A 58 -16.56 -22.82 2.05
N ASP A 59 -17.52 -23.73 2.26
CA ASP A 59 -18.89 -23.56 1.81
C ASP A 59 -19.80 -22.81 2.80
N GLU A 60 -19.33 -22.48 4.01
CA GLU A 60 -20.18 -21.98 5.10
C GLU A 60 -19.93 -20.51 5.50
N GLU A 61 -18.76 -19.94 5.22
CA GLU A 61 -18.37 -18.61 5.73
C GLU A 61 -17.69 -17.76 4.64
N PRO A 62 -17.81 -16.41 4.69
CA PRO A 62 -17.18 -15.53 3.72
C PRO A 62 -15.64 -15.59 3.81
N ASP A 63 -14.97 -15.31 2.70
CA ASP A 63 -13.51 -15.15 2.65
C ASP A 63 -13.00 -14.26 3.81
N ARG A 64 -11.87 -14.65 4.41
CA ARG A 64 -11.31 -14.02 5.60
C ARG A 64 -10.32 -12.92 5.24
N LEU A 65 -10.09 -11.99 6.16
CA LEU A 65 -9.02 -11.01 6.04
C LEU A 65 -7.74 -11.52 6.70
N SER A 66 -6.61 -11.31 6.03
CA SER A 66 -5.29 -11.62 6.53
C SER A 66 -4.70 -10.45 7.31
N ASN A 67 -4.01 -10.75 8.41
CA ASN A 67 -3.12 -9.82 9.11
C ASN A 67 -1.64 -10.17 8.89
N LYS A 68 -1.33 -11.10 7.97
CA LYS A 68 0.05 -11.55 7.75
C LYS A 68 0.87 -10.50 7.01
N LEU A 69 2.16 -10.47 7.36
CA LEU A 69 3.22 -9.82 6.63
C LEU A 69 4.14 -10.91 6.05
N LEU A 70 4.29 -10.94 4.73
CA LEU A 70 5.14 -11.90 4.03
C LEU A 70 6.27 -11.13 3.34
N GLN A 71 7.51 -11.51 3.61
CA GLN A 71 8.69 -10.90 3.00
C GLN A 71 9.26 -11.85 1.95
N TYR A 72 9.49 -11.35 0.73
CA TYR A 72 10.21 -12.06 -0.32
C TYR A 72 11.62 -11.52 -0.45
N ASP A 73 12.59 -12.43 -0.47
CA ASP A 73 13.98 -12.13 -0.84
C ASP A 73 14.23 -12.56 -2.30
N PRO A 74 14.33 -11.61 -3.26
CA PRO A 74 14.56 -11.94 -4.66
C PRO A 74 15.92 -12.58 -4.94
N SER A 75 16.90 -12.44 -4.05
CA SER A 75 18.24 -13.04 -4.21
C SER A 75 18.24 -14.54 -3.90
N GLN A 76 17.33 -14.97 -3.02
CA GLN A 76 17.20 -16.36 -2.60
C GLN A 76 15.97 -17.04 -3.21
N ASP A 77 15.09 -16.29 -3.86
CA ASP A 77 13.78 -16.73 -4.32
C ASP A 77 12.98 -17.41 -3.19
N GLN A 78 12.94 -16.76 -2.02
CA GLN A 78 12.34 -17.34 -0.82
C GLN A 78 11.43 -16.35 -0.10
N TRP A 79 10.35 -16.90 0.46
CA TRP A 79 9.42 -16.18 1.32
C TRP A 79 9.70 -16.47 2.79
N SER A 80 9.54 -15.44 3.61
CA SER A 80 9.59 -15.53 5.07
C SER A 80 8.35 -14.88 5.66
N VAL A 81 7.77 -15.50 6.69
CA VAL A 81 6.70 -14.89 7.48
C VAL A 81 7.31 -13.95 8.50
N ARG A 82 6.81 -12.72 8.57
CA ARG A 82 7.24 -11.68 9.52
C ARG A 82 6.18 -11.47 10.60
N ALA A 83 6.47 -10.62 11.59
CA ALA A 83 5.50 -10.27 12.61
C ALA A 83 4.19 -9.78 11.96
N PRO A 84 3.02 -10.28 12.40
CA PRO A 84 1.74 -9.92 11.81
C PRO A 84 1.27 -8.54 12.27
N MET A 85 0.44 -7.88 11.46
CA MET A 85 -0.32 -6.70 11.85
C MET A 85 -1.25 -7.03 13.02
N LYS A 86 -1.58 -6.00 13.81
CA LYS A 86 -2.62 -6.08 14.86
C LYS A 86 -4.00 -6.27 14.25
N TYR A 87 -4.25 -5.73 13.05
CA TYR A 87 -5.53 -5.82 12.36
C TYR A 87 -5.46 -6.73 11.12
N SER A 88 -6.45 -7.61 10.98
CA SER A 88 -6.76 -8.27 9.71
C SER A 88 -7.57 -7.30 8.85
N LYS A 89 -6.99 -6.80 7.76
CA LYS A 89 -7.59 -5.72 6.97
C LYS A 89 -7.23 -5.77 5.48
N TYR A 90 -7.97 -5.01 4.69
CA TYR A 90 -7.73 -4.70 3.27
C TYR A 90 -8.27 -3.28 2.96
N ARG A 91 -8.14 -2.79 1.71
CA ARG A 91 -8.47 -1.40 1.33
C ARG A 91 -7.79 -0.35 2.22
N PHE A 92 -6.60 -0.65 2.71
CA PHE A 92 -5.77 0.31 3.44
C PHE A 92 -4.75 0.92 2.48
N SER A 93 -4.14 2.01 2.93
CA SER A 93 -3.07 2.68 2.19
C SER A 93 -1.73 2.28 2.79
N THR A 94 -0.69 2.25 1.96
CA THR A 94 0.67 1.91 2.40
C THR A 94 1.69 2.86 1.82
N ALA A 95 2.68 3.21 2.63
CA ALA A 95 3.86 3.97 2.19
C ALA A 95 5.10 3.51 2.96
N VAL A 96 6.27 3.74 2.39
CA VAL A 96 7.56 3.50 3.04
C VAL A 96 8.21 4.84 3.34
N VAL A 97 8.50 5.09 4.60
CA VAL A 97 9.16 6.33 5.06
C VAL A 97 10.27 5.95 6.02
N ASN A 98 11.48 6.47 5.80
CA ASN A 98 12.65 6.20 6.64
C ASN A 98 12.89 4.69 6.87
N SER A 99 12.75 3.88 5.82
CA SER A 99 12.88 2.41 5.84
C SER A 99 11.86 1.66 6.70
N GLU A 100 10.77 2.32 7.10
CA GLU A 100 9.67 1.70 7.83
C GLU A 100 8.41 1.66 6.97
N ILE A 101 7.57 0.65 7.19
CA ILE A 101 6.34 0.45 6.42
C ILE A 101 5.16 0.99 7.22
N TYR A 102 4.45 1.95 6.65
CA TYR A 102 3.24 2.54 7.22
C TYR A 102 2.02 1.89 6.57
N VAL A 103 1.06 1.48 7.38
CA VAL A 103 -0.22 0.90 6.96
C VAL A 103 -1.36 1.71 7.58
N LEU A 104 -2.17 2.34 6.73
CA LEU A 104 -3.08 3.42 7.09
C LEU A 104 -4.53 3.03 6.80
N GLY A 105 -5.36 3.08 7.84
CA GLY A 105 -6.80 2.86 7.75
C GLY A 105 -7.18 1.48 7.21
N GLY A 106 -8.13 1.47 6.28
CA GLY A 106 -8.73 0.29 5.68
C GLY A 106 -9.93 -0.25 6.44
N ILE A 107 -10.45 -1.38 5.97
CA ILE A 107 -11.58 -2.05 6.60
C ILE A 107 -11.15 -3.42 7.12
N GLY A 108 -11.44 -3.67 8.39
CA GLY A 108 -10.97 -4.89 9.04
C GLY A 108 -11.40 -5.02 10.48
N CYS A 109 -10.76 -5.95 11.17
CA CYS A 109 -11.04 -6.28 12.56
C CYS A 109 -9.74 -6.54 13.32
N VAL A 110 -9.80 -6.43 14.65
CA VAL A 110 -8.64 -6.69 15.52
C VAL A 110 -8.34 -8.18 15.53
N GLY A 111 -7.06 -8.53 15.45
CA GLY A 111 -6.56 -9.89 15.48
C GLY A 111 -6.88 -10.66 14.20
N ARG A 112 -6.79 -11.99 14.30
CA ARG A 112 -7.14 -12.89 13.19
C ARG A 112 -8.65 -12.77 12.92
N ASP A 113 -9.00 -12.59 11.65
CA ASP A 113 -10.39 -12.63 11.22
C ASP A 113 -10.99 -14.04 11.36
N LYS A 114 -12.05 -14.13 12.15
CA LYS A 114 -12.85 -15.33 12.41
C LYS A 114 -14.34 -15.07 12.13
N GLY A 115 -14.65 -14.10 11.26
CA GLY A 115 -16.02 -13.69 10.94
C GLY A 115 -16.57 -12.57 11.83
N GLN A 116 -15.72 -11.94 12.65
CA GLN A 116 -16.15 -10.80 13.47
C GLN A 116 -16.50 -9.57 12.61
N VAL A 117 -17.29 -8.65 13.18
CA VAL A 117 -17.68 -7.40 12.52
C VAL A 117 -16.45 -6.59 12.11
N ARG A 118 -16.38 -6.27 10.82
CA ARG A 118 -15.35 -5.42 10.22
C ARG A 118 -15.77 -3.95 10.31
N LYS A 119 -14.82 -3.06 10.55
CA LYS A 119 -15.06 -1.60 10.64
C LYS A 119 -14.09 -0.87 9.72
N CYS A 120 -14.51 0.28 9.20
CA CYS A 120 -13.58 1.25 8.63
C CYS A 120 -12.70 1.79 9.76
N LEU A 121 -11.39 1.88 9.52
CA LEU A 121 -10.37 2.18 10.52
C LEU A 121 -9.70 3.51 10.18
N ASP A 122 -9.31 4.23 11.22
CA ASP A 122 -8.42 5.39 11.22
C ASP A 122 -7.00 5.04 11.72
N VAL A 123 -6.76 3.75 12.01
CA VAL A 123 -5.52 3.29 12.64
C VAL A 123 -4.32 3.41 11.71
N VAL A 124 -3.16 3.73 12.30
CA VAL A 124 -1.86 3.71 11.64
C VAL A 124 -0.99 2.65 12.31
N GLU A 125 -0.55 1.67 11.54
CA GLU A 125 0.38 0.64 11.99
C GLU A 125 1.72 0.82 11.28
N ILE A 126 2.81 0.88 12.05
CA ILE A 126 4.15 1.11 11.52
C ILE A 126 5.00 -0.12 11.81
N TYR A 127 5.51 -0.75 10.76
CA TYR A 127 6.41 -1.91 10.86
C TYR A 127 7.85 -1.46 10.74
N ASN A 128 8.67 -1.92 11.68
CA ASN A 128 10.12 -1.79 11.64
C ASN A 128 10.73 -3.11 11.10
N PRO A 129 11.31 -3.11 9.89
CA PRO A 129 11.89 -4.32 9.30
C PRO A 129 13.09 -4.88 10.05
N ASP A 130 13.89 -4.02 10.69
CA ASP A 130 15.12 -4.41 11.38
C ASP A 130 14.84 -5.17 12.68
N GLY A 131 13.85 -4.68 13.44
CA GLY A 131 13.41 -5.30 14.70
C GLY A 131 12.31 -6.35 14.56
N ASP A 132 11.69 -6.48 13.38
CA ASP A 132 10.53 -7.34 13.13
C ASP A 132 9.37 -7.09 14.10
N PHE A 133 8.99 -5.83 14.28
CA PHE A 133 7.86 -5.48 15.15
C PHE A 133 7.00 -4.37 14.57
N TRP A 134 5.75 -4.35 15.01
CA TRP A 134 4.80 -3.29 14.72
C TRP A 134 4.64 -2.37 15.92
N ARG A 135 4.44 -1.08 15.65
CA ARG A 135 3.98 -0.09 16.63
C ARG A 135 2.79 0.69 16.09
N GLU A 136 2.04 1.29 16.99
CA GLU A 136 0.97 2.22 16.62
C GLU A 136 1.55 3.59 16.27
N GLY A 137 1.07 4.18 15.19
CA GLY A 137 1.30 5.58 14.83
C GLY A 137 0.15 6.48 15.27
N PRO A 138 0.20 7.77 14.94
CA PRO A 138 -0.87 8.69 15.27
C PRO A 138 -2.09 8.36 14.40
N PRO A 139 -3.29 8.16 14.98
CA PRO A 139 -4.47 7.83 14.19
C PRO A 139 -4.79 8.95 13.19
N MET A 140 -5.28 8.58 12.02
CA MET A 140 -5.75 9.54 11.03
C MET A 140 -6.93 10.37 11.60
N PRO A 141 -7.17 11.59 11.10
CA PRO A 141 -8.27 12.43 11.58
C PRO A 141 -9.66 11.81 11.43
N SER A 142 -9.82 10.87 10.49
CA SER A 142 -11.04 10.11 10.30
C SER A 142 -10.77 8.75 9.65
N PRO A 143 -11.68 7.77 9.81
CA PRO A 143 -11.57 6.48 9.14
C PRO A 143 -11.60 6.63 7.62
N LEU A 144 -10.67 5.93 6.96
CA LEU A 144 -10.46 6.08 5.52
C LEU A 144 -10.18 4.72 4.87
N LEU A 145 -10.83 4.49 3.73
CA LEU A 145 -10.52 3.38 2.83
C LEU A 145 -9.72 3.89 1.64
N SER A 146 -8.79 3.07 1.17
CA SER A 146 -8.10 3.28 -0.09
C SER A 146 -9.05 3.18 -1.29
N LEU A 147 -8.56 3.59 -2.45
CA LEU A 147 -9.37 3.85 -3.63
C LEU A 147 -9.99 2.58 -4.23
N ARG A 148 -10.86 2.73 -5.23
CA ARG A 148 -11.81 1.71 -5.71
C ARG A 148 -11.12 0.41 -6.15
N THR A 149 -9.88 0.50 -6.58
CA THR A 149 -9.00 -0.57 -7.04
C THR A 149 -8.30 -1.34 -5.92
N ASN A 150 -8.45 -0.92 -4.66
CA ASN A 150 -7.64 -1.31 -3.49
C ASN A 150 -6.18 -0.85 -3.56
N SER A 151 -5.82 0.00 -4.53
CA SER A 151 -4.48 0.57 -4.61
C SER A 151 -4.23 1.56 -3.48
N THR A 152 -2.96 1.68 -3.08
CA THR A 152 -2.56 2.72 -2.15
C THR A 152 -2.78 4.09 -2.78
N ASN A 153 -3.23 5.04 -1.96
CA ASN A 153 -3.26 6.47 -2.26
C ASN A 153 -2.31 7.26 -1.35
N ALA A 154 -1.37 6.56 -0.72
CA ALA A 154 -0.35 7.13 0.13
C ALA A 154 1.02 7.09 -0.54
N GLY A 155 1.86 8.08 -0.26
CA GLY A 155 3.23 8.18 -0.76
C GLY A 155 4.13 8.93 0.19
N ALA A 156 5.45 8.84 -0.05
CA ALA A 156 6.46 9.48 0.78
C ALA A 156 7.21 10.55 -0.03
N VAL A 157 7.40 11.74 0.56
CA VAL A 157 8.14 12.85 -0.04
C VAL A 157 8.93 13.56 1.05
N ASP A 158 10.23 13.74 0.82
CA ASP A 158 11.13 14.47 1.72
C ASP A 158 11.00 14.05 3.20
N GLY A 159 10.90 12.73 3.44
CA GLY A 159 10.81 12.16 4.79
C GLY A 159 9.43 12.25 5.44
N LYS A 160 8.43 12.79 4.73
CA LYS A 160 7.04 12.89 5.19
C LYS A 160 6.12 11.94 4.42
N LEU A 161 5.00 11.59 5.04
CA LEU A 161 3.98 10.75 4.46
C LEU A 161 2.79 11.61 4.01
N TYR A 162 2.24 11.31 2.84
CA TYR A 162 1.04 11.97 2.33
C TYR A 162 -0.03 10.94 1.97
N VAL A 163 -1.29 11.25 2.25
CA VAL A 163 -2.47 10.48 1.82
C VAL A 163 -3.35 11.38 0.97
N CYS A 164 -3.59 10.96 -0.27
CA CYS A 164 -4.33 11.75 -1.25
C CYS A 164 -5.75 11.20 -1.43
N GLY A 165 -6.73 11.90 -0.86
CA GLY A 165 -8.14 11.52 -0.90
C GLY A 165 -8.42 10.20 -0.19
N GLY A 166 -9.47 9.50 -0.61
CA GLY A 166 -9.90 8.22 -0.07
C GLY A 166 -11.42 8.17 0.09
N PHE A 167 -11.95 7.07 0.63
CA PHE A 167 -13.38 6.95 0.91
C PHE A 167 -13.66 7.02 2.41
N HIS A 168 -14.61 7.85 2.79
CA HIS A 168 -15.19 7.82 4.13
C HIS A 168 -16.35 6.83 4.20
N GLY A 169 -16.48 6.19 5.37
CA GLY A 169 -17.58 5.29 5.68
C GLY A 169 -17.37 3.85 5.20
N ALA A 170 -18.01 2.91 5.90
CA ALA A 170 -18.08 1.50 5.50
C ALA A 170 -19.34 1.20 4.66
N ASP A 171 -20.23 2.18 4.51
CA ASP A 171 -21.55 2.00 3.90
C ASP A 171 -21.54 2.28 2.40
N ARG A 172 -22.61 1.85 1.70
CA ARG A 172 -22.74 1.88 0.23
C ARG A 172 -22.65 3.27 -0.43
N HIS A 173 -22.56 4.34 0.34
CA HIS A 173 -22.35 5.70 -0.14
C HIS A 173 -20.89 6.08 0.06
N GLU A 174 -20.08 5.66 -0.89
CA GLU A 174 -18.65 5.98 -0.98
C GLU A 174 -18.48 7.50 -1.17
N VAL A 175 -18.27 8.25 -0.07
CA VAL A 175 -17.93 9.68 -0.14
C VAL A 175 -16.44 9.81 -0.37
N ILE A 176 -16.06 10.37 -1.53
CA ILE A 176 -14.67 10.61 -1.88
C ILE A 176 -14.18 11.86 -1.15
N SER A 177 -13.19 11.68 -0.27
CA SER A 177 -12.40 12.78 0.26
C SER A 177 -11.53 13.37 -0.85
N LYS A 178 -11.50 14.70 -0.92
CA LYS A 178 -10.63 15.48 -1.82
C LYS A 178 -9.59 16.27 -1.04
N GLU A 179 -9.18 15.71 0.09
CA GLU A 179 -8.17 16.28 0.98
C GLU A 179 -6.81 15.60 0.74
N ILE A 180 -5.73 16.33 1.01
CA ILE A 180 -4.40 15.75 1.14
C ILE A 180 -4.01 15.86 2.61
N LEU A 181 -3.79 14.71 3.24
CA LEU A 181 -3.27 14.61 4.59
C LEU A 181 -1.76 14.44 4.54
N GLU A 182 -1.04 15.17 5.38
CA GLU A 182 0.41 15.03 5.60
C GLU A 182 0.64 14.51 7.03
N LEU A 183 1.53 13.54 7.18
CA LEU A 183 2.10 13.15 8.46
C LEU A 183 3.61 13.37 8.40
N ASP A 184 4.11 14.22 9.27
CA ASP A 184 5.53 14.27 9.60
C ASP A 184 5.81 13.23 10.71
N PRO A 185 6.63 12.18 10.44
CA PRO A 185 6.93 11.16 11.45
C PRO A 185 7.62 11.72 12.70
N TRP A 186 8.29 12.86 12.61
CA TRP A 186 8.98 13.49 13.75
C TRP A 186 8.02 14.23 14.67
N GLU A 187 7.06 14.95 14.10
CA GLU A 187 6.02 15.68 14.85
C GLU A 187 4.87 14.77 15.30
N ASN A 188 4.73 13.61 14.66
CA ASN A 188 3.72 12.60 14.99
C ASN A 188 2.28 13.16 14.96
N GLN A 189 2.02 14.08 14.03
CA GLN A 189 0.75 14.77 13.88
C GLN A 189 0.31 14.82 12.41
N TRP A 190 -0.99 14.64 12.18
CA TRP A 190 -1.61 14.79 10.88
C TRP A 190 -2.01 16.24 10.61
N ASN A 191 -1.66 16.73 9.42
CA ASN A 191 -2.03 18.04 8.90
C ASN A 191 -2.87 17.89 7.63
N VAL A 192 -3.88 18.73 7.46
CA VAL A 192 -4.58 18.86 6.17
C VAL A 192 -3.85 19.93 5.37
N VAL A 193 -3.14 19.53 4.33
CA VAL A 193 -2.30 20.45 3.52
C VAL A 193 -3.02 20.96 2.27
N ALA A 194 -4.08 20.28 1.84
CA ALA A 194 -4.95 20.74 0.77
C ALA A 194 -6.37 20.20 0.93
N ILE A 195 -7.36 20.96 0.44
CA ILE A 195 -8.79 20.59 0.40
C ILE A 195 -9.34 20.87 -1.00
N ASN A 196 -10.43 20.20 -1.37
CA ASN A 196 -11.10 20.34 -2.68
C ASN A 196 -10.15 20.14 -3.88
N VAL A 197 -9.17 19.25 -3.73
CA VAL A 197 -8.20 18.98 -4.79
C VAL A 197 -8.91 18.34 -5.99
N LEU A 198 -8.56 18.79 -7.19
CA LEU A 198 -9.02 18.18 -8.42
C LEU A 198 -8.41 16.79 -8.58
N MET A 199 -9.14 15.79 -8.11
CA MET A 199 -8.88 14.37 -8.24
C MET A 199 -10.05 13.75 -8.98
N HIS A 200 -9.80 12.75 -9.84
CA HIS A 200 -10.90 11.97 -10.43
C HIS A 200 -11.14 10.67 -9.70
N ASP A 201 -12.41 10.26 -9.76
CA ASP A 201 -13.06 9.41 -8.78
C ASP A 201 -12.68 7.92 -8.87
N SER A 202 -11.69 7.59 -9.71
CA SER A 202 -11.27 6.21 -10.04
C SER A 202 -9.78 6.09 -10.41
N TYR A 203 -8.88 6.85 -9.80
CA TYR A 203 -7.43 6.71 -10.05
C TYR A 203 -6.73 5.81 -9.04
N ASP A 204 -5.66 5.17 -9.49
CA ASP A 204 -4.55 4.71 -8.65
C ASP A 204 -3.60 5.89 -8.51
N VAL A 205 -3.36 6.38 -7.28
CA VAL A 205 -2.49 7.55 -7.08
C VAL A 205 -1.05 7.07 -6.91
N CYS A 206 -0.18 7.45 -7.84
CA CYS A 206 1.26 7.43 -7.63
C CYS A 206 1.71 8.86 -7.28
N LEU A 207 2.15 9.08 -6.05
CA LEU A 207 2.76 10.34 -5.65
C LEU A 207 4.25 10.28 -6.03
N VAL A 208 4.63 10.96 -7.12
CA VAL A 208 6.03 11.19 -7.48
C VAL A 208 6.35 12.64 -7.14
N ALA A 209 7.13 12.87 -6.10
CA ALA A 209 7.71 14.18 -5.86
C ALA A 209 9.22 14.11 -5.93
N ARG A 210 9.73 14.51 -7.09
CA ARG A 210 10.89 15.37 -7.23
C ARG A 210 10.89 15.88 -8.66
N MET A 211 10.38 17.08 -8.90
CA MET A 211 10.76 17.83 -10.10
C MET A 211 10.82 19.30 -9.73
N ASN A 212 12.02 19.78 -9.42
CA ASN A 212 12.40 21.09 -9.91
C ASN A 212 12.23 21.01 -11.45
N PRO A 213 11.30 21.75 -12.08
CA PRO A 213 11.00 21.58 -13.51
C PRO A 213 12.20 21.87 -14.41
N ARG A 214 13.23 22.53 -13.86
CA ARG A 214 14.46 22.92 -14.56
C ARG A 214 15.40 21.75 -14.89
N ASP A 215 15.29 20.62 -14.20
CA ASP A 215 16.24 19.49 -14.38
C ASP A 215 15.75 18.42 -15.37
N LEU A 216 14.53 18.57 -15.93
CA LEU A 216 13.97 17.63 -16.92
C LEU A 216 14.22 18.01 -18.37
N ILE A 217 14.62 19.24 -18.63
CA ILE A 217 14.84 19.75 -19.97
C ILE A 217 16.24 20.36 -19.93
N PRO A 218 17.28 19.68 -20.47
CA PRO A 218 18.52 20.41 -20.75
C PRO A 218 18.15 21.61 -21.64
N PRO A 219 18.68 22.81 -21.38
CA PRO A 219 18.38 23.96 -22.23
C PRO A 219 18.64 23.57 -23.69
N PRO A 220 17.78 24.02 -24.63
CA PRO A 220 18.01 23.84 -26.05
C PRO A 220 19.48 24.16 -26.39
N SER A 221 20.14 23.34 -27.20
CA SER A 221 21.56 23.49 -27.55
C SER A 221 21.90 24.86 -28.16
N ASP A 222 20.89 25.56 -28.65
CA ASP A 222 20.86 26.92 -29.15
C ASP A 222 20.93 28.02 -28.06
N LEU A 223 20.82 27.66 -26.78
CA LEU A 223 21.03 28.57 -25.63
C LEU A 223 22.30 28.26 -24.84
N VAL A 224 23.02 27.19 -25.18
CA VAL A 224 24.35 26.90 -24.66
C VAL A 224 25.35 27.32 -25.74
N GLU A 225 25.51 28.63 -25.92
CA GLU A 225 26.67 29.12 -26.67
C GLU A 225 27.91 28.64 -25.92
N GLU A 226 28.62 27.69 -26.54
CA GLU A 226 30.01 27.39 -26.21
C GLU A 226 30.81 28.69 -26.41
N GLY A 227 30.96 29.43 -25.32
CA GLY A 227 31.93 30.51 -25.22
C GLY A 227 33.34 29.93 -25.25
N ASN A 228 33.75 29.48 -26.43
CA ASN A 228 35.14 29.27 -26.82
C ASN A 228 35.28 29.87 -28.22
N GLU A 229 35.78 31.10 -28.28
CA GLU A 229 36.94 31.43 -29.10
C GLU A 229 37.38 32.90 -28.89
N HIS A 230 38.60 33.03 -28.35
CA HIS A 230 39.58 34.14 -28.38
C HIS A 230 39.92 34.77 -27.02
#